data_AF-A0A7C2M756-F1
#
_entry.id   AF-A0A7C2M756-F1
#
_cell.length_a   1.000
_cell.length_b   1.000
_cell.length_c   1.000
_cell.angle_alpha   90.00
_cell.angle_beta   90.00
_cell.angle_gamma   90.00
#
_symmetry.space_group_name_H-M   'P 1'
#
loop_
_entity.id
_entity.type
_entity.pdbx_description
1 polymer ?
#
loop_
_entity_poly.entity_id
_entity_poly.type
_entity_poly.pdbx_seq_one_letter_code
_entity_poly.pdbx_strand_id
1 'polypeptide(L)' 'MAECLHLDAGGRRCRREAAAGRVFCAGHEAALDFAPESAPEALRRFLLRLVALGLLALFLFPLLAQAYQALRNLLN' A
#
# COMPACT_ATOMS: atom_id res chain seq x y z
N MET A 1 35.49 -2.95 -17.17
CA MET A 1 34.51 -1.89 -16.82
C MET A 1 33.15 -2.58 -16.70
N ALA A 2 32.62 -2.67 -15.48
CA ALA A 2 31.41 -3.43 -15.19
C ALA A 2 30.18 -2.54 -15.37
N GLU A 3 29.35 -2.85 -16.38
CA GLU A 3 28.04 -2.24 -16.60
C GLU A 3 27.12 -2.57 -15.42
N CYS A 4 27.05 -1.66 -14.45
CA CYS A 4 26.11 -1.69 -13.34
C CYS A 4 24.89 -0.88 -13.78
N LEU A 5 23.75 -1.53 -14.03
CA LEU A 5 22.51 -0.84 -14.36
C LEU A 5 21.69 -0.74 -13.09
N HIS A 6 21.66 0.44 -12.48
CA HIS A 6 20.68 0.75 -11.45
C HIS A 6 19.26 0.43 -11.92
N LEU A 7 18.41 -0.01 -11.00
CA LEU A 7 16.98 0.23 -11.09
C LEU A 7 16.74 1.71 -10.84
N ASP A 8 16.74 2.51 -11.91
CA ASP A 8 16.27 3.89 -11.85
C ASP A 8 14.85 3.93 -11.28
N ALA A 9 14.46 5.05 -10.67
CA ALA A 9 13.11 5.30 -10.15
C ALA A 9 11.95 5.06 -11.15
N GLY A 10 12.27 4.80 -12.43
CA GLY A 10 11.34 4.39 -13.49
C GLY A 10 11.26 2.87 -13.81
N GLY A 11 11.91 1.99 -13.04
CA GLY A 11 11.60 0.54 -13.03
C GLY A 11 12.28 -0.37 -14.08
N ARG A 12 13.57 -0.16 -14.44
CA ARG A 12 14.30 -1.07 -15.34
C ARG A 12 15.41 -1.89 -14.63
N ARG A 13 15.46 -3.21 -14.85
CA ARG A 13 16.36 -4.16 -14.14
C ARG A 13 17.71 -4.42 -14.85
N CYS A 14 18.78 -4.61 -14.08
CA CYS A 14 20.09 -5.05 -14.55
C CYS A 14 20.11 -6.52 -14.95
N ARG A 15 20.61 -6.83 -16.16
CA ARG A 15 20.56 -8.18 -16.75
C ARG A 15 21.51 -9.19 -16.09
N ARG A 16 22.56 -8.73 -15.38
CA ARG A 16 23.59 -9.60 -14.75
C ARG A 16 23.25 -10.02 -13.31
N GLU A 17 22.37 -9.28 -12.63
CA GLU A 17 21.97 -9.54 -11.23
C GLU A 17 20.72 -10.43 -11.13
N ALA A 18 20.10 -10.75 -12.26
CA ALA A 18 18.97 -11.68 -12.34
C ALA A 18 19.40 -13.17 -12.34
N ALA A 19 20.69 -13.47 -12.25
CA ALA A 19 21.21 -14.83 -12.23
C ALA A 19 21.47 -15.31 -10.79
N ALA A 20 20.89 -16.44 -10.41
CA ALA A 20 21.05 -17.03 -9.09
C ALA A 20 22.54 -17.31 -8.77
N GLY A 21 22.99 -16.92 -7.57
CA GLY A 21 24.32 -17.23 -7.05
C GLY A 21 25.44 -16.26 -7.44
N ARG A 22 25.14 -15.06 -7.96
CA ARG A 22 26.15 -14.02 -8.21
C ARG A 22 26.22 -12.99 -7.09
N VAL A 23 27.44 -12.50 -6.84
CA VAL A 23 27.73 -11.42 -5.89
C VAL A 23 27.20 -10.10 -6.45
N PHE A 24 26.39 -9.39 -5.66
CA PHE A 24 25.90 -8.05 -5.99
C PHE A 24 27.07 -7.05 -6.12
N CYS A 25 26.92 -6.02 -6.94
CA CYS A 25 27.95 -4.98 -7.06
C CYS A 25 28.12 -4.23 -5.73
N ALA A 26 29.33 -3.73 -5.45
CA ALA A 26 29.56 -2.92 -4.25
C ALA A 26 28.67 -1.66 -4.28
N GLY A 27 27.66 -1.62 -3.41
CA GLY A 27 26.60 -0.60 -3.39
C GLY A 27 25.19 -1.12 -3.70
N HIS A 28 25.04 -2.39 -4.09
CA HIS A 28 23.76 -3.06 -4.25
C HIS A 28 23.58 -4.08 -3.11
N GLU A 29 22.59 -3.85 -2.26
CA GLU A 29 22.17 -4.84 -1.27
C GLU A 29 21.26 -5.86 -1.93
N ALA A 30 21.34 -7.10 -1.47
CA ALA A 30 20.38 -8.13 -1.89
C ALA A 30 18.97 -7.59 -1.62
N ALA A 31 18.08 -7.68 -2.61
CA ALA A 31 16.67 -7.40 -2.38
C ALA A 31 16.22 -8.32 -1.24
N LEU A 32 15.91 -7.73 -0.09
CA LEU A 32 15.37 -8.46 1.04
C LEU A 32 14.10 -9.16 0.55
N ASP A 33 14.09 -10.49 0.66
CA ASP A 33 12.89 -11.27 0.40
C ASP A 33 11.82 -10.73 1.36
N PHE A 34 10.82 -10.06 0.79
CA PHE A 34 9.66 -9.63 1.54
C PHE A 34 9.01 -10.90 2.10
N ALA A 35 9.20 -11.14 3.40
CA ALA A 35 8.60 -12.27 4.06
C ALA A 35 7.08 -12.24 3.80
N PRO A 36 6.47 -13.37 3.39
CA PRO A 36 5.04 -13.43 3.18
C PRO A 36 4.35 -12.98 4.45
N GLU A 37 3.43 -12.02 4.30
CA GLU A 37 2.69 -11.40 5.39
C GLU A 37 2.13 -12.50 6.30
N SER A 38 2.49 -12.43 7.58
CA SER A 38 2.10 -13.47 8.51
C SER A 38 0.58 -13.45 8.73
N ALA A 39 -0.04 -14.61 8.93
CA ALA A 39 -1.47 -14.72 9.25
C ALA A 39 -1.96 -13.73 10.36
N PRO A 40 -1.22 -13.47 11.45
CA PRO A 40 -1.62 -12.47 12.44
C PRO A 40 -1.56 -11.01 11.93
N GLU A 41 -0.65 -10.68 11.03
CA GLU A 41 -0.57 -9.33 10.45
C GLU A 41 -1.72 -9.05 9.48
N ALA A 42 -2.08 -10.04 8.67
CA ALA A 42 -3.24 -9.96 7.78
C ALA A 42 -4.54 -9.74 8.57
N LEU A 43 -4.73 -10.48 9.67
CA LEU A 43 -5.87 -10.30 10.58
C LEU A 43 -5.86 -8.91 11.22
N ARG A 44 -4.70 -8.44 11.70
CA ARG A 44 -4.57 -7.10 12.30
C ARG A 44 -4.95 -6.00 11.30
N ARG A 45 -4.47 -6.07 10.05
CA ARG A 45 -4.83 -5.10 9.01
C ARG A 45 -6.32 -5.13 8.71
N PHE A 46 -6.92 -6.33 8.65
CA PHE A 46 -8.35 -6.47 8.43
C PHE A 46 -9.18 -5.80 9.55
N LEU A 47 -8.82 -6.05 10.82
CA LEU A 47 -9.47 -5.41 11.97
C LEU A 47 -9.33 -3.88 11.91
N LEU A 48 -8.14 -3.36 11.58
CA LEU A 48 -7.91 -1.92 11.44
C LEU A 48 -8.78 -1.31 10.32
N ARG A 49 -8.95 -2.01 9.19
CA ARG A 49 -9.85 -1.57 8.11
C ARG A 49 -11.30 -1.50 8.58
N LEU A 50 -11.77 -2.49 9.34
CA LEU A 50 -13.13 -2.47 9.89
C LEU A 50 -13.35 -1.31 10.86
N VAL A 51 -12.39 -1.05 11.75
CA VAL A 51 -12.46 0.10 12.67
C VAL A 51 -12.48 1.42 11.89
N ALA A 52 -11.63 1.56 10.88
CA ALA A 52 -11.61 2.75 10.03
C ALA A 52 -12.95 2.98 9.32
N LEU A 53 -13.57 1.91 8.78
CA LEU A 53 -14.91 1.99 8.17
C LEU A 53 -15.98 2.37 9.19
N GLY A 54 -15.91 1.83 10.42
CA GLY A 54 -16.82 2.18 11.50
C GLY A 54 -16.73 3.67 11.89
N LEU A 55 -15.51 4.18 12.06
CA LEU A 55 -15.27 5.59 12.35
C LEU A 55 -15.72 6.50 11.20
N LEU A 56 -15.44 6.10 9.96
CA LEU A 56 -15.88 6.82 8.77
C LEU A 56 -17.41 6.91 8.72
N ALA A 57 -18.11 5.79 8.94
CA ALA A 57 -19.57 5.76 8.96
C ALA A 57 -20.15 6.65 10.06
N LEU A 58 -19.54 6.64 11.26
CA LEU A 58 -19.97 7.49 12.37
C LEU A 58 -19.90 8.98 12.03
N PHE A 59 -18.93 9.39 11.23
CA PHE A 59 -18.79 10.77 10.77
C PHE A 59 -19.72 11.10 9.59
N LEU A 60 -19.84 10.19 8.62
CA LEU A 60 -20.65 10.40 7.42
C LEU A 60 -22.16 10.35 7.68
N PHE A 61 -22.62 9.47 8.57
CA PHE A 61 -24.04 9.30 8.85
C PHE A 61 -24.77 10.60 9.27
N PRO A 62 -24.28 11.38 10.26
CA PRO A 62 -24.93 12.63 10.64
C PRO A 62 -24.88 13.68 9.53
N LEU A 63 -23.79 13.75 8.76
CA LEU A 63 -23.68 14.66 7.62
C LEU A 63 -24.70 14.35 6.54
N LEU A 64 -24.86 13.06 6.21
CA LEU A 64 -25.83 12.61 5.23
C LEU A 64 -27.26 12.89 5.69
N ALA A 65 -27.54 12.66 6.98
CA ALA A 65 -28.85 12.95 7.57
C ALA A 65 -29.17 14.45 7.53
N GLN A 66 -28.21 15.32 7.85
CA GLN A 66 -28.38 16.77 7.78
C GLN A 66 -28.59 17.25 6.34
N ALA A 67 -27.79 16.76 5.39
CA ALA A 67 -27.94 17.08 3.97
C ALA A 67 -29.31 16.65 3.43
N TYR A 68 -29.78 15.46 3.81
CA TYR A 68 -31.10 14.96 3.45
C TYR A 68 -32.22 15.83 4.03
N GLN A 69 -32.12 16.21 5.31
CA GLN A 69 -33.10 17.11 5.94
C GLN A 69 -33.14 18.48 5.26
N ALA A 70 -31.96 19.07 4.97
CA ALA A 70 -31.87 20.35 4.28
C ALA A 70 -32.50 20.29 2.87
N LEU A 71 -32.22 19.23 2.11
CA LEU A 71 -32.80 19.01 0.79
C LEU A 71 -34.32 18.86 0.88
N ARG A 72 -34.82 18.09 1.84
CA ARG A 72 -36.26 17.91 2.06
C ARG A 72 -36.97 19.22 2.40
N ASN A 73 -36.33 20.08 3.18
CA ASN A 73 -36.87 21.41 3.52
C ASN A 73 -36.87 22.39 2.34
N LEU A 74 -36.02 22.18 1.33
CA LEU A 74 -36.02 23.00 0.10
C LEU A 74 -37.06 22.53 -0.93
N LEU A 75 -37.44 21.25 -0.88
CA LEU A 75 -38.41 20.64 -1.80
C LEU A 75 -39.86 20.77 -1.31
N ASN A 76 -40.07 21.00 -0.01
CA ASN A 76 -41.36 21.29 0.60
C ASN A 76 -41.58 22.80 0.72
#